data_AF-A0A6M8HSX7-F1
#
_entry.id   AF-A0A6M8HSX7-F1
#
_cell.length_a   1.000
_cell.length_b   1.000
_cell.length_c   1.000
_cell.angle_alpha   90.00
_cell.angle_beta   90.00
_cell.angle_gamma   90.00
#
_symmetry.space_group_name_H-M   'P 1'
#
loop_
_entity.id
_entity.type
_entity.pdbx_description
1 polymer ?
#
loop_
_entity_poly.entity_id
_entity_poly.type
_entity_poly.pdbx_seq_one_letter_code
_entity_poly.pdbx_strand_id
1 'polypeptide(L)'
;MSMASGGVVTVVGASGNVIAVTVNGAHAYSLSQAYHDAVNGAASNGTLFSVEGDGTAVPTPTGKINEYVATEGGFYTFPAGYNYITTETTKQVFLDASAAQTGTVLNTLVGIGGATFISGNESGSFIAGGGNNLFLGSGAGTYSIATSDGNDSIFAGTGATQIYGGTGNNLINLGSGADTVVSEGTDRILASSGSATISLTGTNSTIYGGSGNLVVDDKAGTSTSLSGGTGSALIVGGTNSFYTLNGASTVFAGTSDTINAAGDTTVYGAGGTSLTQTGSASLTFVGGLGNATVNSGNGTATVFGADGSNITYTGHGMVIAGSGNETLNGSGSSQGFIGFVTNASTATGVSVSGGSGDDTLVAGIGNQTLSGGTGVNQFIIAANGTAGNASITISDFGSSAGNMVQLYGYGANEVAKTLSTAVVSGSNTTVTLADKSTITFNNVTNLKSGSFIGDA
;
A
#
# COMPACT_ATOMS: atom_id res chain seq x y z
N MET A 1 0.62 -2.81 20.06
CA MET A 1 -0.18 -2.42 21.24
C MET A 1 -0.72 -3.71 21.83
N SER A 2 -0.47 -4.00 23.11
CA SER A 2 -0.82 -5.30 23.72
C SER A 2 -2.34 -5.44 23.84
N MET A 3 -2.97 -6.16 22.91
CA MET A 3 -4.38 -6.54 22.96
C MET A 3 -4.58 -7.70 23.96
N ALA A 4 -4.78 -7.39 25.23
CA ALA A 4 -5.37 -8.31 26.20
C ALA A 4 -6.83 -7.89 26.43
N SER A 5 -7.84 -8.75 26.52
CA SER A 5 -7.97 -10.20 26.28
C SER A 5 -9.46 -10.44 26.01
N GLY A 6 -9.81 -11.54 25.34
CA GLY A 6 -11.18 -12.02 25.30
C GLY A 6 -11.82 -12.14 26.69
N GLY A 7 -13.13 -12.30 26.73
CA GLY A 7 -13.91 -12.37 27.97
C GLY A 7 -15.13 -13.27 27.84
N VAL A 8 -15.85 -13.41 28.95
CA VAL A 8 -17.09 -14.18 29.01
C VAL A 8 -18.26 -13.22 28.93
N VAL A 9 -19.16 -13.45 27.98
CA VAL A 9 -20.38 -12.68 27.77
C VAL A 9 -21.58 -13.50 28.20
N THR A 10 -22.48 -12.91 28.98
CA THR A 10 -23.62 -13.64 29.57
C THR A 10 -24.95 -13.29 28.92
N VAL A 11 -25.64 -14.23 28.28
CA VAL A 11 -26.93 -13.97 27.63
C VAL A 11 -28.09 -14.68 28.35
N VAL A 12 -29.32 -14.23 28.15
CA VAL A 12 -30.50 -14.76 28.88
C VAL A 12 -31.29 -15.71 27.98
N GLY A 13 -31.30 -17.00 28.30
CA GLY A 13 -32.07 -18.02 27.60
C GLY A 13 -33.55 -18.12 28.01
N ALA A 14 -34.25 -19.11 27.48
CA ALA A 14 -35.70 -19.28 27.46
C ALA A 14 -36.38 -19.36 28.85
N SER A 15 -35.67 -19.85 29.86
CA SER A 15 -36.19 -19.96 31.24
C SER A 15 -35.70 -18.84 32.17
N GLY A 16 -35.03 -17.82 31.63
CA GLY A 16 -34.24 -16.87 32.43
C GLY A 16 -32.86 -17.43 32.84
N ASN A 17 -32.44 -18.54 32.23
CA ASN A 17 -31.10 -19.09 32.41
C ASN A 17 -30.07 -18.10 31.87
N VAL A 18 -28.98 -17.90 32.62
CA VAL A 18 -27.87 -17.06 32.17
C VAL A 18 -26.79 -17.95 31.59
N ILE A 19 -26.51 -17.78 30.30
CA ILE A 19 -25.58 -18.58 29.52
C ILE A 19 -24.29 -17.81 29.33
N ALA A 20 -23.16 -18.45 29.55
CA ALA A 20 -21.83 -17.85 29.43
C ALA A 20 -21.18 -18.25 28.10
N VAL A 21 -20.95 -17.28 27.21
CA VAL A 21 -20.23 -17.45 25.95
C VAL A 21 -18.82 -16.90 26.10
N THR A 22 -17.81 -17.75 25.99
CA THR A 22 -16.42 -17.32 25.91
C THR A 22 -16.13 -16.75 24.52
N VAL A 23 -15.61 -15.53 24.48
CA VAL A 23 -15.24 -14.84 23.24
C VAL A 23 -13.79 -14.41 23.29
N ASN A 24 -12.99 -14.85 22.32
CA ASN A 24 -11.60 -14.44 22.18
C ASN A 24 -11.48 -13.17 21.31
N GLY A 25 -10.37 -12.43 21.45
CA GLY A 25 -10.12 -11.22 20.65
C GLY A 25 -10.93 -9.99 21.07
N ALA A 26 -10.31 -8.80 20.95
CA ALA A 26 -10.90 -7.55 21.43
C ALA A 26 -12.13 -7.11 20.62
N HIS A 27 -12.09 -7.25 19.28
CA HIS A 27 -13.17 -6.83 18.39
C HIS A 27 -14.41 -7.70 18.55
N ALA A 28 -14.25 -9.02 18.54
CA ALA A 28 -15.36 -9.94 18.77
C ALA A 28 -15.96 -9.74 20.17
N TYR A 29 -15.12 -9.53 21.19
CA TYR A 29 -15.60 -9.22 22.54
C TYR A 29 -16.40 -7.91 22.61
N SER A 30 -15.96 -6.85 21.92
CA SER A 30 -16.73 -5.60 21.86
C SER A 30 -18.10 -5.79 21.20
N LEU A 31 -18.16 -6.57 20.12
CA LEU A 31 -19.43 -6.85 19.42
C LEU A 31 -20.34 -7.75 20.25
N SER A 32 -19.79 -8.74 20.97
CA SER A 32 -20.58 -9.60 21.85
C SER A 32 -21.11 -8.85 23.06
N GLN A 33 -20.42 -7.82 23.56
CA GLN A 33 -20.96 -6.92 24.59
C GLN A 33 -22.17 -6.11 24.08
N ALA A 34 -22.13 -5.62 22.84
CA ALA A 34 -23.28 -4.95 22.24
C ALA A 34 -24.47 -5.92 22.02
N TYR A 35 -24.18 -7.17 21.62
CA TYR A 35 -25.17 -8.24 21.56
C TYR A 35 -25.83 -8.48 22.92
N HIS A 36 -25.01 -8.63 23.96
CA HIS A 36 -25.44 -8.81 25.35
C HIS A 36 -26.35 -7.69 25.83
N ASP A 37 -25.93 -6.44 25.68
CA ASP A 37 -26.71 -5.27 26.12
C ASP A 37 -28.09 -5.23 25.45
N ALA A 38 -28.15 -5.58 24.16
CA ALA A 38 -29.40 -5.59 23.40
C ALA A 38 -30.36 -6.70 23.86
N VAL A 39 -29.87 -7.94 24.03
CA VAL A 39 -30.67 -9.07 24.51
C VAL A 39 -31.15 -8.81 25.94
N ASN A 40 -30.28 -8.34 26.83
CA ASN A 40 -30.64 -8.05 28.22
C ASN A 40 -31.57 -6.84 28.36
N GLY A 41 -31.42 -5.84 27.50
CA GLY A 41 -32.36 -4.73 27.37
C GLY A 41 -33.75 -5.22 26.96
N ALA A 42 -33.84 -6.13 25.99
CA ALA A 42 -35.12 -6.71 25.56
C ALA A 42 -35.76 -7.57 26.66
N ALA A 43 -34.95 -8.34 27.40
CA ALA A 43 -35.37 -9.16 28.54
C ALA A 43 -35.91 -8.29 29.69
N SER A 44 -35.17 -7.27 30.11
CA SER A 44 -35.58 -6.36 31.19
C SER A 44 -36.84 -5.56 30.88
N ASN A 45 -37.08 -5.25 29.61
CA ASN A 45 -38.31 -4.62 29.14
C ASN A 45 -39.48 -5.60 28.94
N GLY A 46 -39.30 -6.91 29.17
CA GLY A 46 -40.32 -7.94 29.02
C GLY A 46 -40.77 -8.16 27.58
N THR A 47 -39.91 -7.85 26.61
CA THR A 47 -40.21 -7.94 25.17
C THR A 47 -39.53 -9.11 24.46
N LEU A 48 -38.56 -9.73 25.14
CA LEU A 48 -37.81 -10.88 24.64
C LEU A 48 -38.64 -12.17 24.77
N PHE A 49 -38.74 -12.92 23.68
CA PHE A 49 -39.20 -14.30 23.66
C PHE A 49 -38.01 -15.17 23.26
N SER A 50 -37.52 -16.01 24.17
CA SER A 50 -36.35 -16.85 23.96
C SER A 50 -36.75 -18.33 23.96
N VAL A 51 -36.13 -19.12 23.08
CA VAL A 51 -36.35 -20.57 22.95
C VAL A 51 -35.00 -21.29 22.99
N GLU A 52 -34.87 -22.29 23.87
CA GLU A 52 -33.72 -23.19 23.93
C GLU A 52 -34.04 -24.51 23.20
N GLY A 53 -33.10 -25.03 22.42
CA GLY A 53 -33.29 -26.30 21.72
C GLY A 53 -32.00 -26.99 21.27
N ASP A 54 -32.15 -28.27 20.96
CA ASP A 54 -31.08 -29.28 20.80
C ASP A 54 -30.86 -29.75 19.35
N GLY A 55 -31.48 -29.08 18.36
CA GLY A 55 -31.43 -29.46 16.94
C GLY A 55 -32.73 -30.05 16.42
N THR A 56 -33.78 -30.06 17.24
CA THR A 56 -35.17 -30.28 16.81
C THR A 56 -35.73 -29.06 16.04
N ALA A 57 -36.93 -29.19 15.44
CA ALA A 57 -37.52 -28.15 14.59
C ALA A 57 -37.61 -26.79 15.31
N VAL A 58 -36.91 -25.77 14.77
CA VAL A 58 -36.94 -24.40 15.29
C VAL A 58 -38.36 -23.84 15.15
N PRO A 59 -39.01 -23.40 16.24
CA PRO A 59 -40.39 -22.96 16.19
C PRO A 59 -40.57 -21.63 15.44
N THR A 60 -41.79 -21.37 14.97
CA THR A 60 -42.11 -20.06 14.38
C THR A 60 -42.14 -18.98 15.46
N PRO A 61 -41.48 -17.83 15.25
CA PRO A 61 -41.53 -16.67 16.15
C PRO A 61 -42.95 -16.21 16.46
N THR A 62 -43.24 -15.93 17.74
CA THR A 62 -44.55 -15.43 18.20
C THR A 62 -44.46 -14.13 19.01
N GLY A 63 -43.25 -13.65 19.31
CA GLY A 63 -42.97 -12.44 20.10
C GLY A 63 -42.53 -11.22 19.28
N LYS A 64 -42.38 -10.08 19.96
CA LYS A 64 -41.88 -8.82 19.36
C LYS A 64 -40.39 -8.85 19.07
N ILE A 65 -39.60 -9.48 19.95
CA ILE A 65 -38.16 -9.74 19.79
C ILE A 65 -37.93 -11.21 20.10
N ASN A 66 -37.37 -11.97 19.15
CA ASN A 66 -37.24 -13.42 19.27
C ASN A 66 -35.76 -13.85 19.31
N GLU A 67 -35.41 -14.68 20.29
CA GLU A 67 -34.10 -15.29 20.44
C GLU A 67 -34.22 -16.82 20.35
N TYR A 68 -33.21 -17.45 19.76
CA TYR A 68 -33.01 -18.88 19.85
C TYR A 68 -31.64 -19.20 20.47
N VAL A 69 -31.59 -20.22 21.33
CA VAL A 69 -30.38 -20.72 21.95
C VAL A 69 -30.19 -22.19 21.56
N ALA A 70 -29.15 -22.46 20.77
CA ALA A 70 -28.74 -23.82 20.38
C ALA A 70 -27.81 -24.42 21.44
N THR A 71 -28.24 -25.45 22.16
CA THR A 71 -27.47 -26.05 23.27
C THR A 71 -26.67 -27.29 22.87
N GLU A 72 -26.87 -27.80 21.66
CA GLU A 72 -26.15 -28.97 21.13
C GLU A 72 -25.61 -28.71 19.72
N GLY A 73 -24.60 -29.50 19.33
CA GLY A 73 -24.13 -29.54 17.95
C GLY A 73 -25.20 -30.14 17.03
N GLY A 74 -25.40 -29.56 15.85
CA GLY A 74 -26.46 -30.02 14.96
C GLY A 74 -26.80 -29.03 13.86
N PHE A 75 -27.90 -29.32 13.17
CA PHE A 75 -28.41 -28.54 12.05
C PHE A 75 -29.71 -27.84 12.46
N TYR A 76 -29.75 -26.52 12.29
CA TYR A 76 -30.87 -25.67 12.67
C TYR A 76 -31.31 -24.83 11.48
N THR A 77 -32.56 -24.98 11.04
CA THR A 77 -33.16 -24.11 10.02
C THR A 77 -34.08 -23.10 10.68
N PHE A 78 -33.81 -21.82 10.47
CA PHE A 78 -34.54 -20.74 11.11
C PHE A 78 -35.62 -20.19 10.17
N PRO A 79 -36.89 -20.15 10.59
CA PRO A 79 -37.91 -19.37 9.91
C PRO A 79 -37.65 -17.86 10.08
N ALA A 80 -38.26 -17.03 9.23
CA ALA A 80 -38.20 -15.58 9.37
C ALA A 80 -38.76 -15.10 10.72
N GLY A 81 -38.16 -14.06 11.29
CA GLY A 81 -38.67 -13.36 12.50
C GLY A 81 -37.82 -13.51 13.76
N TYR A 82 -36.74 -14.30 13.72
CA TYR A 82 -35.71 -14.29 14.75
C TYR A 82 -34.84 -13.04 14.66
N ASN A 83 -34.44 -12.51 15.81
CA ASN A 83 -33.56 -11.34 15.95
C ASN A 83 -32.19 -11.73 16.52
N TYR A 84 -32.15 -12.79 17.31
CA TYR A 84 -30.98 -13.23 18.05
C TYR A 84 -30.84 -14.75 17.96
N ILE A 85 -29.62 -15.23 17.72
CA ILE A 85 -29.25 -16.65 17.80
C ILE A 85 -28.00 -16.75 18.67
N THR A 86 -28.07 -17.52 19.75
CA THR A 86 -26.91 -17.88 20.57
C THR A 86 -26.61 -19.37 20.46
N THR A 87 -25.35 -19.76 20.48
CA THR A 87 -24.95 -21.18 20.60
C THR A 87 -24.22 -21.43 21.93
N GLU A 88 -24.70 -22.40 22.70
CA GLU A 88 -24.10 -22.88 23.94
C GLU A 88 -23.58 -24.31 23.76
N THR A 89 -22.62 -24.48 22.85
CA THR A 89 -22.02 -25.80 22.63
C THR A 89 -20.56 -25.67 22.23
N THR A 90 -19.78 -26.70 22.57
CA THR A 90 -18.40 -26.87 22.10
C THR A 90 -18.32 -27.66 20.79
N LYS A 91 -19.45 -28.18 20.31
CA LYS A 91 -19.56 -28.85 19.03
C LYS A 91 -19.85 -27.85 17.92
N GLN A 92 -19.53 -28.21 16.69
CA GLN A 92 -19.87 -27.40 15.53
C GLN A 92 -21.40 -27.36 15.34
N VAL A 93 -21.92 -26.19 14.96
CA VAL A 93 -23.34 -26.02 14.57
C VAL A 93 -23.47 -25.61 13.11
N PHE A 94 -24.59 -25.95 12.51
CA PHE A 94 -25.01 -25.46 11.20
C PHE A 94 -26.30 -24.65 11.37
N LEU A 95 -26.24 -23.37 11.00
CA LEU A 95 -27.30 -22.39 11.17
C LEU A 95 -27.76 -21.91 9.79
N ASP A 96 -28.92 -22.39 9.35
CA ASP A 96 -29.54 -21.98 8.08
C ASP A 96 -30.57 -20.87 8.35
N ALA A 97 -30.16 -19.62 8.15
CA ALA A 97 -31.02 -18.45 8.24
C ALA A 97 -31.48 -17.94 6.86
N SER A 98 -31.37 -18.76 5.80
CA SER A 98 -31.69 -18.34 4.43
C SER A 98 -33.13 -17.86 4.22
N ALA A 99 -34.06 -18.22 5.11
CA ALA A 99 -35.45 -17.76 5.07
C ALA A 99 -35.66 -16.33 5.62
N ALA A 100 -34.63 -15.70 6.21
CA ALA A 100 -34.74 -14.34 6.73
C ALA A 100 -34.80 -13.28 5.60
N GLN A 101 -35.55 -12.21 5.88
CA GLN A 101 -36.05 -11.29 4.85
C GLN A 101 -35.35 -9.93 4.85
N THR A 102 -35.39 -9.27 3.69
CA THR A 102 -34.90 -7.90 3.51
C THR A 102 -35.55 -6.93 4.50
N GLY A 103 -34.73 -6.08 5.14
CA GLY A 103 -35.20 -5.09 6.11
C GLY A 103 -35.34 -5.61 7.54
N THR A 104 -35.02 -6.88 7.80
CA THR A 104 -34.89 -7.42 9.16
C THR A 104 -33.42 -7.40 9.64
N VAL A 105 -33.23 -7.56 10.95
CA VAL A 105 -31.90 -7.66 11.58
C VAL A 105 -31.81 -8.97 12.35
N LEU A 106 -30.77 -9.76 12.07
CA LEU A 106 -30.43 -11.00 12.77
C LEU A 106 -29.00 -10.92 13.31
N ASN A 107 -28.84 -11.04 14.61
CA ASN A 107 -27.54 -11.10 15.25
C ASN A 107 -27.29 -12.51 15.78
N THR A 108 -26.10 -13.03 15.54
CA THR A 108 -25.70 -14.39 15.90
C THR A 108 -24.44 -14.33 16.76
N LEU A 109 -24.50 -14.95 17.95
CA LEU A 109 -23.38 -15.15 18.85
C LEU A 109 -23.07 -16.64 18.96
N VAL A 110 -21.93 -17.03 18.40
CA VAL A 110 -21.44 -18.41 18.38
C VAL A 110 -20.37 -18.58 19.46
N GLY A 111 -20.39 -19.73 20.14
CA GLY A 111 -19.37 -20.13 21.10
C GLY A 111 -18.07 -20.59 20.42
N ILE A 112 -17.23 -21.28 21.18
CA ILE A 112 -15.89 -21.71 20.71
C ILE A 112 -15.89 -22.96 19.81
N GLY A 113 -17.05 -23.61 19.61
CA GLY A 113 -17.18 -24.83 18.80
C GLY A 113 -17.12 -24.60 17.29
N GLY A 114 -17.21 -23.34 16.85
CA GLY A 114 -17.33 -22.95 15.45
C GLY A 114 -18.72 -23.17 14.86
N ALA A 115 -19.03 -22.48 13.76
CA ALA A 115 -20.31 -22.61 13.07
C ALA A 115 -20.18 -22.55 11.55
N THR A 116 -21.10 -23.23 10.85
CA THR A 116 -21.49 -22.84 9.50
C THR A 116 -22.77 -22.01 9.59
N PHE A 117 -22.76 -20.81 9.01
CA PHE A 117 -23.90 -19.90 8.97
C PHE A 117 -24.24 -19.55 7.53
N ILE A 118 -25.49 -19.76 7.14
CA ILE A 118 -26.04 -19.32 5.85
C ILE A 118 -26.98 -18.17 6.13
N SER A 119 -26.66 -16.99 5.59
CA SER A 119 -27.51 -15.82 5.73
C SER A 119 -28.69 -15.86 4.75
N GLY A 120 -29.75 -15.12 5.06
CA GLY A 120 -30.76 -14.72 4.08
C GLY A 120 -30.46 -13.33 3.50
N ASN A 121 -31.51 -12.52 3.36
CA ASN A 121 -31.43 -11.14 2.85
C ASN A 121 -31.49 -10.07 3.96
N GLU A 122 -31.43 -10.48 5.21
CA GLU A 122 -31.39 -9.64 6.39
C GLU A 122 -30.04 -8.95 6.58
N SER A 123 -29.95 -7.97 7.47
CA SER A 123 -28.67 -7.41 7.94
C SER A 123 -28.37 -7.92 9.35
N GLY A 124 -27.18 -7.66 9.89
CA GLY A 124 -26.93 -7.87 11.32
C GLY A 124 -25.50 -8.19 11.66
N SER A 125 -25.29 -9.12 12.59
CA SER A 125 -23.97 -9.44 13.11
C SER A 125 -23.73 -10.95 13.18
N PHE A 126 -22.53 -11.40 12.87
CA PHE A 126 -22.07 -12.76 13.12
C PHE A 126 -20.80 -12.69 13.97
N ILE A 127 -20.89 -13.15 15.22
CA ILE A 127 -19.83 -13.04 16.21
C ILE A 127 -19.51 -14.45 16.67
N ALA A 128 -18.31 -14.95 16.40
CA ALA A 128 -17.85 -16.23 16.91
C ALA A 128 -16.82 -16.05 18.02
N GLY A 129 -16.92 -16.85 19.07
CA GLY A 129 -15.98 -16.85 20.17
C GLY A 129 -14.64 -17.53 19.85
N GLY A 130 -14.60 -18.31 18.76
CA GLY A 130 -13.43 -18.97 18.19
C GLY A 130 -13.85 -20.19 17.34
N GLY A 131 -12.91 -21.09 17.09
CA GLY A 131 -13.14 -22.29 16.27
C GLY A 131 -13.11 -21.98 14.77
N ASN A 132 -13.28 -22.99 13.92
CA ASN A 132 -13.32 -22.77 12.47
C ASN A 132 -14.75 -22.49 12.03
N ASN A 133 -14.97 -21.32 11.44
CA ASN A 133 -16.28 -20.83 11.03
C ASN A 133 -16.39 -20.73 9.51
N LEU A 134 -17.60 -20.95 9.00
CA LEU A 134 -17.98 -20.71 7.62
C LEU A 134 -19.17 -19.76 7.59
N PHE A 135 -18.97 -18.55 7.09
CA PHE A 135 -20.05 -17.58 6.83
C PHE A 135 -20.36 -17.56 5.33
N LEU A 136 -21.61 -17.82 4.98
CA LEU A 136 -22.12 -17.81 3.60
C LEU A 136 -23.20 -16.73 3.44
N GLY A 137 -22.78 -15.57 2.95
CA GLY A 137 -23.63 -14.45 2.57
C GLY A 137 -24.34 -14.71 1.25
N SER A 138 -25.66 -14.81 1.27
CA SER A 138 -26.48 -15.11 0.08
C SER A 138 -27.29 -13.92 -0.46
N GLY A 139 -27.43 -12.84 0.34
CA GLY A 139 -28.27 -11.69 0.03
C GLY A 139 -27.51 -10.35 -0.01
N ALA A 140 -28.28 -9.25 -0.05
CA ALA A 140 -27.80 -7.86 -0.06
C ALA A 140 -27.67 -7.22 1.33
N GLY A 141 -27.73 -8.04 2.36
CA GLY A 141 -27.62 -7.63 3.76
C GLY A 141 -26.27 -7.03 4.10
N THR A 142 -26.26 -6.06 5.02
CA THR A 142 -25.01 -5.54 5.60
C THR A 142 -24.70 -6.28 6.89
N TYR A 143 -23.47 -6.79 7.05
CA TYR A 143 -23.07 -7.53 8.24
C TYR A 143 -21.86 -6.93 8.96
N SER A 144 -21.84 -7.08 10.28
CA SER A 144 -20.64 -6.99 11.11
C SER A 144 -20.22 -8.40 11.51
N ILE A 145 -19.07 -8.84 11.00
CA ILE A 145 -18.58 -10.22 11.16
C ILE A 145 -17.31 -10.18 12.01
N ALA A 146 -17.23 -10.99 13.07
CA ALA A 146 -16.01 -11.19 13.84
C ALA A 146 -15.85 -12.66 14.20
N THR A 147 -14.77 -13.31 13.77
CA THR A 147 -14.60 -14.77 13.92
C THR A 147 -13.58 -15.19 14.98
N SER A 148 -12.83 -14.24 15.54
CA SER A 148 -11.87 -14.47 16.62
C SER A 148 -10.71 -15.39 16.21
N ASP A 149 -10.41 -16.45 16.98
CA ASP A 149 -9.36 -17.39 16.65
C ASP A 149 -9.92 -18.56 15.84
N GLY A 150 -9.26 -18.92 14.73
CA GLY A 150 -9.70 -20.02 13.89
C GLY A 150 -9.11 -19.95 12.49
N ASN A 151 -9.35 -20.96 11.67
CA ASN A 151 -9.17 -20.84 10.22
C ASN A 151 -10.57 -20.70 9.62
N ASP A 152 -10.99 -19.47 9.42
CA ASP A 152 -12.36 -19.14 9.02
C ASP A 152 -12.48 -18.97 7.49
N SER A 153 -13.67 -19.20 6.99
CA SER A 153 -14.04 -18.96 5.60
C SER A 153 -15.24 -18.02 5.56
N ILE A 154 -15.05 -16.81 5.05
CA ILE A 154 -16.06 -15.76 5.04
C ILE A 154 -16.36 -15.39 3.59
N PHE A 155 -17.58 -15.65 3.15
CA PHE A 155 -18.10 -15.21 1.86
C PHE A 155 -19.17 -14.16 2.15
N ALA A 156 -18.81 -12.88 2.12
CA ALA A 156 -19.70 -11.80 2.56
C ALA A 156 -20.92 -11.60 1.64
N GLY A 157 -20.80 -11.99 0.36
CA GLY A 157 -21.89 -11.90 -0.60
C GLY A 157 -22.03 -10.50 -1.17
N THR A 158 -23.22 -9.91 -1.08
CA THR A 158 -23.49 -8.55 -1.56
C THR A 158 -23.89 -7.63 -0.41
N GLY A 159 -23.60 -6.34 -0.53
CA GLY A 159 -23.87 -5.38 0.55
C GLY A 159 -22.59 -5.01 1.31
N ALA A 160 -22.60 -3.86 1.97
CA ALA A 160 -21.45 -3.37 2.72
C ALA A 160 -21.24 -4.17 4.02
N THR A 161 -20.08 -4.80 4.15
CA THR A 161 -19.76 -5.68 5.27
C THR A 161 -18.50 -5.20 6.00
N GLN A 162 -18.54 -5.23 7.33
CA GLN A 162 -17.39 -5.03 8.20
C GLN A 162 -16.92 -6.38 8.72
N ILE A 163 -15.65 -6.71 8.55
CA ILE A 163 -15.08 -8.02 8.87
C ILE A 163 -13.86 -7.86 9.77
N TYR A 164 -13.89 -8.54 10.90
CA TYR A 164 -12.75 -8.77 11.77
C TYR A 164 -12.40 -10.26 11.68
N GLY A 165 -11.46 -10.60 10.78
CA GLY A 165 -11.09 -11.98 10.51
C GLY A 165 -10.35 -12.65 11.68
N GLY A 166 -9.83 -11.84 12.61
CA GLY A 166 -9.11 -12.33 13.78
C GLY A 166 -7.79 -13.02 13.43
N THR A 167 -7.39 -14.01 14.23
CA THR A 167 -6.12 -14.73 14.07
C THR A 167 -6.30 -15.97 13.18
N GLY A 168 -5.21 -16.69 12.89
CA GLY A 168 -5.23 -17.91 12.09
C GLY A 168 -5.05 -17.67 10.59
N ASN A 169 -5.51 -18.62 9.77
CA ASN A 169 -5.42 -18.57 8.30
C ASN A 169 -6.82 -18.50 7.70
N ASN A 170 -7.28 -17.28 7.43
CA ASN A 170 -8.64 -17.02 6.99
C ASN A 170 -8.73 -16.88 5.47
N LEU A 171 -9.83 -17.38 4.91
CA LEU A 171 -10.24 -17.11 3.53
C LEU A 171 -11.40 -16.12 3.57
N ILE A 172 -11.18 -14.91 3.05
CA ILE A 172 -12.18 -13.85 3.05
C ILE A 172 -12.49 -13.45 1.61
N ASN A 173 -13.75 -13.57 1.18
CA ASN A 173 -14.25 -13.07 -0.09
C ASN A 173 -15.33 -12.02 0.19
N LEU A 174 -15.05 -10.78 -0.20
CA LEU A 174 -15.92 -9.63 0.06
C LEU A 174 -17.10 -9.54 -0.92
N GLY A 175 -16.98 -10.15 -2.10
CA GLY A 175 -18.01 -10.11 -3.12
C GLY A 175 -18.22 -8.71 -3.71
N SER A 176 -19.34 -8.08 -3.41
CA SER A 176 -19.64 -6.72 -3.88
C SER A 176 -20.22 -5.87 -2.75
N GLY A 177 -19.73 -4.65 -2.61
CA GLY A 177 -20.13 -3.78 -1.51
C GLY A 177 -19.10 -2.68 -1.32
N ALA A 178 -19.30 -1.89 -0.27
CA ALA A 178 -18.26 -1.05 0.29
C ALA A 178 -17.80 -1.73 1.58
N ASP A 179 -16.80 -2.59 1.46
CA ASP A 179 -16.42 -3.53 2.53
C ASP A 179 -15.21 -3.04 3.30
N THR A 180 -15.16 -3.38 4.58
CA THR A 180 -14.01 -3.09 5.46
C THR A 180 -13.53 -4.36 6.13
N VAL A 181 -12.21 -4.60 6.11
CA VAL A 181 -11.59 -5.79 6.70
C VAL A 181 -10.46 -5.36 7.64
N VAL A 182 -10.42 -5.96 8.81
CA VAL A 182 -9.24 -5.98 9.69
C VAL A 182 -8.81 -7.44 9.85
N SER A 183 -7.57 -7.74 9.49
CA SER A 183 -7.02 -9.10 9.48
C SER A 183 -5.71 -9.17 10.25
N GLU A 184 -5.64 -10.04 11.24
CA GLU A 184 -4.49 -10.20 12.14
C GLU A 184 -3.66 -11.46 11.84
N GLY A 185 -4.12 -12.30 10.92
CA GLY A 185 -3.57 -13.61 10.58
C GLY A 185 -2.71 -13.68 9.32
N THR A 186 -2.54 -14.89 8.82
CA THR A 186 -1.93 -15.17 7.50
C THR A 186 -3.06 -15.49 6.53
N ASP A 187 -3.64 -14.44 5.96
CA ASP A 187 -4.96 -14.52 5.37
C ASP A 187 -4.93 -14.41 3.85
N ARG A 188 -5.96 -14.96 3.20
CA ARG A 188 -6.23 -14.78 1.78
C ARG A 188 -7.50 -13.97 1.62
N ILE A 189 -7.40 -12.77 1.06
CA ILE A 189 -8.51 -11.83 0.91
C ILE A 189 -8.78 -11.58 -0.58
N LEU A 190 -10.03 -11.75 -1.00
CA LEU A 190 -10.52 -11.45 -2.35
C LEU A 190 -11.52 -10.29 -2.26
N ALA A 191 -11.12 -9.11 -2.72
CA ALA A 191 -11.96 -7.91 -2.70
C ALA A 191 -13.03 -7.89 -3.80
N SER A 192 -12.82 -8.62 -4.89
CA SER A 192 -13.81 -8.81 -5.96
C SER A 192 -14.26 -7.47 -6.62
N SER A 193 -15.56 -7.19 -6.75
CA SER A 193 -16.03 -6.10 -7.64
C SER A 193 -16.39 -4.78 -6.94
N GLY A 194 -16.50 -4.79 -5.61
CA GLY A 194 -16.80 -3.63 -4.78
C GLY A 194 -15.58 -2.82 -4.34
N SER A 195 -15.84 -1.68 -3.68
CA SER A 195 -14.78 -0.92 -3.02
C SER A 195 -14.40 -1.62 -1.72
N ALA A 196 -13.11 -1.76 -1.42
CA ALA A 196 -12.65 -2.43 -0.21
C ALA A 196 -11.61 -1.60 0.53
N THR A 197 -11.76 -1.53 1.86
CA THR A 197 -10.73 -1.02 2.78
C THR A 197 -10.20 -2.19 3.59
N ILE A 198 -8.91 -2.48 3.51
CA ILE A 198 -8.28 -3.63 4.18
C ILE A 198 -7.15 -3.14 5.06
N SER A 199 -7.19 -3.45 6.35
CA SER A 199 -6.08 -3.26 7.29
C SER A 199 -5.50 -4.61 7.65
N LEU A 200 -4.19 -4.75 7.44
CA LEU A 200 -3.43 -5.94 7.82
C LEU A 200 -2.52 -5.64 9.00
N THR A 201 -2.55 -6.51 10.00
CA THR A 201 -1.58 -6.51 11.10
C THR A 201 -0.85 -7.83 11.25
N GLY A 202 -1.25 -8.86 10.50
CA GLY A 202 -0.59 -10.15 10.42
C GLY A 202 0.60 -10.18 9.45
N THR A 203 1.04 -11.37 9.07
CA THR A 203 2.21 -11.57 8.18
C THR A 203 1.85 -12.50 7.02
N ASN A 204 2.55 -12.41 5.90
CA ASN A 204 2.40 -13.31 4.74
C ASN A 204 0.97 -13.37 4.15
N SER A 205 0.17 -12.32 4.34
CA SER A 205 -1.18 -12.28 3.79
C SER A 205 -1.15 -12.07 2.27
N THR A 206 -2.15 -12.61 1.58
CA THR A 206 -2.34 -12.43 0.13
C THR A 206 -3.65 -11.72 -0.16
N ILE A 207 -3.59 -10.59 -0.88
CA ILE A 207 -4.76 -9.81 -1.30
C ILE A 207 -4.91 -9.89 -2.83
N TYR A 208 -6.12 -10.22 -3.27
CA TYR A 208 -6.55 -10.06 -4.65
C TYR A 208 -7.64 -8.98 -4.69
N GLY A 209 -7.26 -7.82 -5.19
CA GLY A 209 -8.17 -6.78 -5.64
C GLY A 209 -9.02 -7.26 -6.82
N GLY A 210 -9.90 -6.40 -7.29
CA GLY A 210 -10.66 -6.65 -8.52
C GLY A 210 -10.97 -5.37 -9.26
N SER A 211 -12.24 -5.11 -9.57
CA SER A 211 -12.62 -3.96 -10.41
C SER A 211 -12.91 -2.68 -9.61
N GLY A 212 -13.21 -2.80 -8.32
CA GLY A 212 -13.49 -1.65 -7.45
C GLY A 212 -12.23 -1.01 -6.87
N ASN A 213 -12.42 0.13 -6.20
CA ASN A 213 -11.34 0.86 -5.55
C ASN A 213 -10.82 0.10 -4.33
N LEU A 214 -9.52 0.02 -4.18
CA LEU A 214 -8.87 -0.70 -3.10
C LEU A 214 -8.06 0.25 -2.22
N VAL A 215 -8.33 0.26 -0.92
CA VAL A 215 -7.51 0.93 0.09
C VAL A 215 -6.89 -0.15 0.96
N VAL A 216 -5.56 -0.19 1.06
CA VAL A 216 -4.85 -1.15 1.91
C VAL A 216 -3.91 -0.42 2.86
N ASP A 217 -4.09 -0.67 4.15
CA ASP A 217 -3.10 -0.36 5.19
C ASP A 217 -2.36 -1.66 5.55
N ASP A 218 -1.18 -1.84 4.95
CA ASP A 218 -0.23 -2.93 5.20
C ASP A 218 0.92 -2.46 6.13
N LYS A 219 0.80 -1.29 6.78
CA LYS A 219 1.93 -0.68 7.52
C LYS A 219 2.54 -1.59 8.59
N ALA A 220 1.72 -2.41 9.24
CA ALA A 220 2.16 -3.37 10.24
C ALA A 220 2.48 -4.75 9.64
N GLY A 221 2.13 -4.98 8.37
CA GLY A 221 2.31 -6.23 7.66
C GLY A 221 3.75 -6.47 7.24
N THR A 222 4.07 -7.75 7.05
CA THR A 222 5.36 -8.18 6.51
C THR A 222 5.13 -9.26 5.46
N SER A 223 5.88 -9.17 4.36
CA SER A 223 5.81 -10.13 3.25
C SER A 223 4.41 -10.30 2.66
N THR A 224 3.62 -9.22 2.62
CA THR A 224 2.30 -9.22 2.01
C THR A 224 2.41 -9.31 0.50
N SER A 225 1.59 -10.14 -0.13
CA SER A 225 1.45 -10.20 -1.59
C SER A 225 0.12 -9.60 -2.01
N LEU A 226 0.12 -8.53 -2.79
CA LEU A 226 -1.09 -7.87 -3.27
C LEU A 226 -1.10 -7.81 -4.79
N SER A 227 -2.22 -8.23 -5.38
CA SER A 227 -2.59 -7.90 -6.75
C SER A 227 -3.76 -6.92 -6.70
N GLY A 228 -3.56 -5.66 -7.08
CA GLY A 228 -4.55 -4.59 -6.92
C GLY A 228 -5.77 -4.70 -7.84
N GLY A 229 -5.72 -5.61 -8.83
CA GLY A 229 -6.77 -5.73 -9.83
C GLY A 229 -6.72 -4.61 -10.87
N THR A 230 -7.88 -4.24 -11.41
CA THR A 230 -8.06 -3.23 -12.46
C THR A 230 -8.57 -1.89 -11.92
N GLY A 231 -9.17 -1.87 -10.73
CA GLY A 231 -9.54 -0.65 -10.04
C GLY A 231 -8.32 0.12 -9.49
N SER A 232 -8.53 1.37 -9.08
CA SER A 232 -7.46 2.16 -8.48
C SER A 232 -7.11 1.68 -7.07
N ALA A 233 -5.83 1.77 -6.70
CA ALA A 233 -5.37 1.39 -5.37
C ALA A 233 -4.70 2.55 -4.61
N LEU A 234 -5.00 2.65 -3.32
CA LEU A 234 -4.24 3.44 -2.35
C LEU A 234 -3.63 2.48 -1.33
N ILE A 235 -2.30 2.43 -1.26
CA ILE A 235 -1.57 1.47 -0.43
C ILE A 235 -0.64 2.21 0.52
N VAL A 236 -0.72 1.89 1.80
CA VAL A 236 0.33 2.17 2.78
C VAL A 236 1.06 0.85 3.03
N GLY A 237 2.32 0.78 2.61
CA GLY A 237 3.08 -0.45 2.53
C GLY A 237 3.76 -0.88 3.82
N GLY A 238 3.94 -2.19 3.95
CA GLY A 238 4.61 -2.85 5.07
C GLY A 238 6.10 -3.03 4.89
N THR A 239 6.63 -4.19 5.28
CA THR A 239 8.04 -4.54 5.07
C THR A 239 8.17 -5.76 4.17
N ASN A 240 9.05 -5.69 3.17
CA ASN A 240 9.35 -6.80 2.26
C ASN A 240 8.08 -7.29 1.51
N SER A 241 7.15 -6.38 1.24
CA SER A 241 5.88 -6.70 0.59
C SER A 241 6.00 -6.58 -0.94
N PHE A 242 5.11 -7.26 -1.65
CA PHE A 242 5.07 -7.31 -3.11
C PHE A 242 3.71 -6.84 -3.62
N TYR A 243 3.68 -5.76 -4.41
CA TYR A 243 2.45 -5.18 -4.96
C TYR A 243 2.46 -5.22 -6.48
N THR A 244 1.43 -5.79 -7.10
CA THR A 244 1.18 -5.76 -8.56
C THR A 244 -0.08 -4.93 -8.86
N LEU A 245 0.05 -3.86 -9.64
CA LEU A 245 -0.98 -2.82 -9.78
C LEU A 245 -1.29 -2.57 -11.25
N ASN A 246 -2.49 -2.94 -11.71
CA ASN A 246 -2.89 -2.68 -13.11
C ASN A 246 -3.70 -1.39 -13.26
N GLY A 247 -4.47 -1.00 -12.25
CA GLY A 247 -5.16 0.29 -12.20
C GLY A 247 -4.25 1.43 -11.76
N ALA A 248 -4.69 2.67 -11.97
CA ALA A 248 -3.98 3.86 -11.49
C ALA A 248 -3.87 3.83 -9.96
N SER A 249 -2.67 4.06 -9.42
CA SER A 249 -2.40 3.76 -8.01
C SER A 249 -1.51 4.79 -7.32
N THR A 250 -1.71 4.95 -6.01
CA THR A 250 -0.80 5.67 -5.12
C THR A 250 -0.27 4.72 -4.05
N VAL A 251 1.05 4.67 -3.90
CA VAL A 251 1.72 3.78 -2.95
C VAL A 251 2.63 4.59 -2.04
N PHE A 252 2.38 4.52 -0.74
CA PHE A 252 3.36 4.90 0.29
C PHE A 252 4.14 3.64 0.65
N ALA A 253 5.22 3.37 -0.06
CA ALA A 253 5.97 2.14 0.10
C ALA A 253 6.61 2.08 1.50
N GLY A 254 6.64 0.88 2.07
CA GLY A 254 7.48 0.62 3.22
C GLY A 254 8.82 0.00 2.83
N THR A 255 9.55 -0.52 3.81
CA THR A 255 10.95 -0.90 3.63
C THR A 255 11.08 -2.18 2.78
N SER A 256 11.98 -2.14 1.80
CA SER A 256 12.25 -3.27 0.89
C SER A 256 11.03 -3.75 0.09
N ASP A 257 10.03 -2.89 -0.10
CA ASP A 257 8.86 -3.24 -0.91
C ASP A 257 9.19 -3.33 -2.40
N THR A 258 8.58 -4.30 -3.08
CA THR A 258 8.66 -4.45 -4.53
C THR A 258 7.31 -4.12 -5.17
N ILE A 259 7.32 -3.20 -6.13
CA ILE A 259 6.13 -2.69 -6.82
C ILE A 259 6.26 -2.96 -8.31
N ASN A 260 5.28 -3.65 -8.87
CA ASN A 260 5.10 -3.82 -10.32
C ASN A 260 3.82 -3.10 -10.74
N ALA A 261 3.95 -2.04 -11.53
CA ALA A 261 2.84 -1.21 -11.94
C ALA A 261 2.64 -1.24 -13.47
N ALA A 262 1.38 -1.16 -13.90
CA ALA A 262 1.00 -1.02 -15.31
C ALA A 262 0.10 0.19 -15.56
N GLY A 263 -0.63 0.67 -14.54
CA GLY A 263 -1.41 1.92 -14.58
C GLY A 263 -0.57 3.14 -14.17
N ASP A 264 -1.16 4.33 -14.31
CA ASP A 264 -0.52 5.58 -13.85
C ASP A 264 -0.25 5.50 -12.35
N THR A 265 1.00 5.67 -11.94
CA THR A 265 1.40 5.35 -10.57
C THR A 265 2.19 6.50 -9.93
N THR A 266 1.78 6.84 -8.70
CA THR A 266 2.57 7.69 -7.79
C THR A 266 3.13 6.84 -6.66
N VAL A 267 4.43 6.85 -6.46
CA VAL A 267 5.09 6.11 -5.38
C VAL A 267 5.88 7.07 -4.49
N TYR A 268 5.61 7.03 -3.20
CA TYR A 268 6.48 7.58 -2.16
C TYR A 268 7.31 6.41 -1.62
N GLY A 269 8.56 6.32 -2.08
CA GLY A 269 9.47 5.25 -1.76
C GLY A 269 10.03 5.32 -0.34
N ALA A 270 10.51 4.18 0.15
CA ALA A 270 11.30 4.05 1.36
C ALA A 270 12.61 3.31 1.06
N GLY A 271 13.42 3.08 2.09
CA GLY A 271 14.68 2.34 1.93
C GLY A 271 14.44 0.93 1.40
N GLY A 272 15.10 0.58 0.31
CA GLY A 272 15.00 -0.72 -0.35
C GLY A 272 13.88 -0.84 -1.38
N THR A 273 13.08 0.20 -1.64
CA THR A 273 11.98 0.12 -2.61
C THR A 273 12.50 -0.24 -4.01
N SER A 274 11.91 -1.27 -4.60
CA SER A 274 12.12 -1.67 -6.00
C SER A 274 10.83 -1.44 -6.79
N LEU A 275 10.87 -0.61 -7.81
CA LEU A 275 9.71 -0.27 -8.63
C LEU A 275 9.99 -0.59 -10.09
N THR A 276 9.07 -1.31 -10.74
CA THR A 276 9.02 -1.49 -12.19
C THR A 276 7.68 -1.04 -12.74
N GLN A 277 7.70 -0.01 -13.57
CA GLN A 277 6.57 0.40 -14.39
C GLN A 277 6.62 -0.34 -15.74
N THR A 278 5.48 -0.84 -16.17
CA THR A 278 5.29 -1.51 -17.45
C THR A 278 4.35 -0.71 -18.35
N GLY A 279 4.46 -0.94 -19.66
CA GLY A 279 3.67 -0.23 -20.65
C GLY A 279 4.08 1.24 -20.82
N SER A 280 3.10 2.08 -21.14
CA SER A 280 3.25 3.51 -21.46
C SER A 280 2.62 4.44 -20.43
N ALA A 281 2.16 3.91 -19.29
CA ALA A 281 1.57 4.70 -18.23
C ALA A 281 2.59 5.58 -17.52
N SER A 282 2.13 6.69 -16.96
CA SER A 282 2.96 7.70 -16.33
C SER A 282 3.43 7.25 -14.95
N LEU A 283 4.67 7.61 -14.60
CA LEU A 283 5.24 7.38 -13.28
C LEU A 283 5.65 8.69 -12.61
N THR A 284 5.19 8.88 -11.37
CA THR A 284 5.82 9.80 -10.43
C THR A 284 6.42 9.00 -9.28
N PHE A 285 7.73 9.10 -9.07
CA PHE A 285 8.41 8.50 -7.92
C PHE A 285 9.01 9.59 -7.05
N VAL A 286 8.78 9.52 -5.75
CA VAL A 286 9.43 10.37 -4.75
C VAL A 286 10.22 9.44 -3.84
N GLY A 287 11.54 9.57 -3.85
CA GLY A 287 12.44 8.76 -3.05
C GLY A 287 12.29 9.01 -1.56
N GLY A 288 12.64 7.99 -0.78
CA GLY A 288 12.87 8.09 0.66
C GLY A 288 14.36 8.02 0.99
N LEU A 289 14.66 7.86 2.28
CA LEU A 289 16.03 7.63 2.74
C LEU A 289 16.55 6.29 2.21
N GLY A 290 17.84 6.25 1.83
CA GLY A 290 18.52 5.02 1.43
C GLY A 290 18.32 4.65 -0.03
N ASN A 291 18.42 3.35 -0.33
CA ASN A 291 18.52 2.88 -1.70
C ASN A 291 17.14 2.64 -2.32
N ALA A 292 16.96 3.04 -3.58
CA ALA A 292 15.79 2.66 -4.37
C ALA A 292 16.21 2.23 -5.77
N THR A 293 15.47 1.29 -6.36
CA THR A 293 15.62 0.91 -7.78
C THR A 293 14.33 1.26 -8.51
N VAL A 294 14.43 2.04 -9.59
CA VAL A 294 13.29 2.51 -10.36
C VAL A 294 13.49 2.20 -11.83
N ASN A 295 12.64 1.34 -12.38
CA ASN A 295 12.48 1.16 -13.81
C ASN A 295 11.18 1.83 -14.24
N SER A 296 11.28 2.85 -15.08
CA SER A 296 10.16 3.67 -15.54
C SER A 296 9.42 3.13 -16.76
N GLY A 297 9.92 2.06 -17.39
CA GLY A 297 9.33 1.51 -18.59
C GLY A 297 9.39 2.50 -19.77
N ASN A 298 8.33 2.53 -20.59
CA ASN A 298 8.26 3.37 -21.78
C ASN A 298 7.36 4.61 -21.61
N GLY A 299 6.64 4.73 -20.49
CA GLY A 299 5.82 5.90 -20.20
C GLY A 299 6.64 7.11 -19.76
N THR A 300 5.98 8.25 -19.58
CA THR A 300 6.66 9.44 -19.03
C THR A 300 6.94 9.25 -17.55
N ALA A 301 8.18 9.48 -17.12
CA ALA A 301 8.55 9.39 -15.71
C ALA A 301 9.13 10.68 -15.16
N THR A 302 8.75 11.01 -13.93
CA THR A 302 9.45 11.97 -13.08
C THR A 302 9.85 11.28 -11.77
N VAL A 303 11.14 11.31 -11.47
CA VAL A 303 11.73 10.67 -10.29
C VAL A 303 12.40 11.74 -9.46
N PHE A 304 11.97 11.90 -8.21
CA PHE A 304 12.57 12.80 -7.24
C PHE A 304 13.41 11.99 -6.26
N GLY A 305 14.65 12.42 -5.98
CA GLY A 305 15.44 11.97 -4.86
C GLY A 305 14.99 12.61 -3.53
N ALA A 306 15.62 12.15 -2.45
CA ALA A 306 15.53 12.74 -1.11
C ALA A 306 16.92 12.74 -0.45
N ASP A 307 17.08 13.45 0.67
CA ASP A 307 18.35 13.51 1.41
C ASP A 307 18.89 12.11 1.70
N GLY A 308 20.14 11.84 1.32
CA GLY A 308 20.77 10.54 1.53
C GLY A 308 20.22 9.39 0.66
N SER A 309 19.45 9.70 -0.39
CA SER A 309 18.93 8.69 -1.31
C SER A 309 19.99 8.21 -2.32
N ASN A 310 19.98 6.91 -2.62
CA ASN A 310 20.73 6.32 -3.72
C ASN A 310 19.75 5.65 -4.69
N ILE A 311 19.41 6.34 -5.77
CA ILE A 311 18.44 5.85 -6.76
C ILE A 311 19.21 5.22 -7.92
N THR A 312 18.97 3.94 -8.18
CA THR A 312 19.33 3.30 -9.45
C THR A 312 18.14 3.40 -10.40
N TYR A 313 18.33 4.08 -11.52
CA TYR A 313 17.28 4.41 -12.47
C TYR A 313 17.52 3.76 -13.82
N THR A 314 16.46 3.22 -14.41
CA THR A 314 16.43 2.72 -15.77
C THR A 314 15.18 3.24 -16.49
N GLY A 315 15.36 3.72 -17.72
CA GLY A 315 14.29 4.17 -18.60
C GLY A 315 14.57 5.56 -19.14
N HIS A 316 13.52 6.38 -19.29
CA HIS A 316 13.63 7.74 -19.81
C HIS A 316 12.67 8.68 -19.05
N GLY A 317 13.01 9.97 -19.04
CA GLY A 317 12.22 10.97 -18.35
C GLY A 317 13.09 11.96 -17.60
N MET A 318 12.59 12.44 -16.48
CA MET A 318 13.24 13.44 -15.65
C MET A 318 13.58 12.85 -14.29
N VAL A 319 14.85 12.96 -13.88
CA VAL A 319 15.33 12.55 -12.56
C VAL A 319 15.88 13.78 -11.86
N ILE A 320 15.38 14.07 -10.68
CA ILE A 320 15.63 15.30 -9.93
C ILE A 320 16.30 14.92 -8.61
N ALA A 321 17.54 15.35 -8.39
CA ALA A 321 18.23 15.19 -7.11
C ALA A 321 17.62 16.17 -6.09
N GLY A 322 17.32 15.65 -4.90
CA GLY A 322 16.74 16.43 -3.81
C GLY A 322 17.73 17.37 -3.14
N SER A 323 17.49 17.63 -1.85
CA SER A 323 18.45 18.31 -0.97
C SER A 323 19.25 17.27 -0.20
N GLY A 324 20.57 17.41 -0.15
CA GLY A 324 21.41 16.45 0.56
C GLY A 324 22.41 15.72 -0.33
N ASN A 325 23.13 14.76 0.26
CA ASN A 325 24.08 13.96 -0.52
C ASN A 325 23.35 12.79 -1.17
N GLU A 326 23.07 12.91 -2.48
CA GLU A 326 22.39 11.87 -3.25
C GLU A 326 23.28 11.21 -4.30
N THR A 327 22.98 9.96 -4.62
CA THR A 327 23.45 9.32 -5.85
C THR A 327 22.26 9.00 -6.75
N LEU A 328 22.26 9.52 -7.96
CA LEU A 328 21.34 9.18 -9.04
C LEU A 328 22.11 8.41 -10.11
N ASN A 329 21.92 7.10 -10.15
CA ASN A 329 22.62 6.22 -11.07
C ASN A 329 21.69 5.77 -12.22
N GLY A 330 21.73 6.49 -13.34
CA GLY A 330 21.04 6.16 -14.59
C GLY A 330 21.83 5.29 -15.56
N SER A 331 22.97 4.70 -15.16
CA SER A 331 23.89 3.99 -16.08
C SER A 331 23.30 2.78 -16.80
N GLY A 332 22.19 2.24 -16.30
CA GLY A 332 21.43 1.18 -16.98
C GLY A 332 20.45 1.68 -18.04
N SER A 333 20.30 2.99 -18.24
CA SER A 333 19.36 3.58 -19.20
C SER A 333 19.93 3.55 -20.62
N SER A 334 19.18 2.99 -21.55
CA SER A 334 19.54 2.97 -22.98
C SER A 334 19.01 4.16 -23.75
N GLN A 335 18.04 4.88 -23.17
CA GLN A 335 17.47 6.12 -23.68
C GLN A 335 18.00 7.28 -22.86
N GLY A 336 18.05 8.46 -23.48
CA GLY A 336 18.46 9.67 -22.80
C GLY A 336 17.45 10.07 -21.72
N PHE A 337 17.94 10.58 -20.60
CA PHE A 337 17.12 11.22 -19.59
C PHE A 337 17.67 12.61 -19.22
N ILE A 338 16.82 13.40 -18.56
CA ILE A 338 17.19 14.70 -18.01
C ILE A 338 17.48 14.53 -16.53
N GLY A 339 18.75 14.64 -16.13
CA GLY A 339 19.17 14.69 -14.73
C GLY A 339 19.24 16.14 -14.26
N PHE A 340 18.50 16.50 -13.22
CA PHE A 340 18.49 17.85 -12.65
C PHE A 340 18.95 17.82 -11.20
N VAL A 341 20.02 18.56 -10.88
CA VAL A 341 20.39 18.81 -9.47
C VAL A 341 19.70 20.09 -9.02
N THR A 342 18.91 20.04 -7.94
CA THR A 342 18.10 21.20 -7.54
C THR A 342 18.92 22.34 -6.95
N ASN A 343 18.38 23.55 -7.06
CA ASN A 343 18.93 24.76 -6.44
C ASN A 343 18.70 24.82 -4.90
N ALA A 344 18.15 23.77 -4.30
CA ALA A 344 17.88 23.68 -2.86
C ALA A 344 18.94 22.87 -2.09
N SER A 345 19.91 22.26 -2.78
CA SER A 345 20.88 21.36 -2.15
C SER A 345 22.09 22.10 -1.56
N THR A 346 22.15 22.31 -0.24
CA THR A 346 23.40 22.73 0.44
C THR A 346 24.46 21.61 0.49
N ALA A 347 24.27 20.56 -0.29
CA ALA A 347 25.06 19.36 -0.22
C ALA A 347 26.42 19.49 -0.88
N THR A 348 27.33 18.68 -0.40
CA THR A 348 28.72 18.66 -0.84
C THR A 348 29.03 17.49 -1.78
N GLY A 349 28.05 16.67 -2.16
CA GLY A 349 28.30 15.47 -2.96
C GLY A 349 27.06 14.85 -3.59
N VAL A 350 26.42 15.57 -4.51
CA VAL A 350 25.43 14.95 -5.41
C VAL A 350 26.16 14.28 -6.58
N SER A 351 25.85 13.02 -6.86
CA SER A 351 26.37 12.29 -8.02
C SER A 351 25.24 11.95 -8.98
N VAL A 352 25.37 12.30 -10.25
CA VAL A 352 24.40 11.95 -11.30
C VAL A 352 25.13 11.29 -12.45
N SER A 353 24.72 10.08 -12.83
CA SER A 353 25.27 9.37 -13.99
C SER A 353 24.20 9.05 -15.03
N GLY A 354 24.43 9.48 -16.27
CA GLY A 354 23.78 9.06 -17.51
C GLY A 354 24.09 7.61 -17.89
N GLY A 355 23.48 7.17 -18.98
CA GLY A 355 23.58 5.81 -19.53
C GLY A 355 24.21 5.77 -20.93
N SER A 356 23.66 4.94 -21.81
CA SER A 356 24.10 4.90 -23.21
C SER A 356 23.28 5.77 -24.15
N GLY A 357 22.19 6.36 -23.64
CA GLY A 357 21.42 7.37 -24.36
C GLY A 357 22.10 8.73 -24.33
N ASP A 358 21.55 9.67 -25.10
CA ASP A 358 22.01 11.05 -25.12
C ASP A 358 21.39 11.81 -23.95
N ASP A 359 22.17 11.98 -22.88
CA ASP A 359 21.67 12.52 -21.61
C ASP A 359 21.87 14.03 -21.49
N THR A 360 20.95 14.69 -20.77
CA THR A 360 21.10 16.10 -20.39
C THR A 360 21.23 16.21 -18.88
N LEU A 361 22.38 16.65 -18.39
CA LEU A 361 22.67 16.78 -16.97
C LEU A 361 22.80 18.26 -16.58
N VAL A 362 21.90 18.73 -15.73
CA VAL A 362 21.85 20.11 -15.26
C VAL A 362 22.43 20.21 -13.86
N ALA A 363 23.52 20.96 -13.72
CA ALA A 363 24.11 21.24 -12.43
C ALA A 363 23.28 22.27 -11.64
N GLY A 364 23.23 22.07 -10.33
CA GLY A 364 22.57 22.96 -9.37
C GLY A 364 23.57 23.61 -8.42
N ILE A 365 23.14 23.90 -7.19
CA ILE A 365 24.00 24.48 -6.14
C ILE A 365 24.81 23.39 -5.43
N GLY A 366 25.92 23.78 -4.81
CA GLY A 366 26.79 22.87 -4.07
C GLY A 366 27.84 22.19 -4.94
N ASN A 367 28.36 21.04 -4.49
CA ASN A 367 29.35 20.27 -5.25
C ASN A 367 28.68 19.05 -5.90
N GLN A 368 28.98 18.83 -7.18
CA GLN A 368 28.35 17.76 -7.97
C GLN A 368 29.39 16.96 -8.74
N THR A 369 29.12 15.68 -8.92
CA THR A 369 29.80 14.81 -9.88
C THR A 369 28.80 14.38 -10.95
N LEU A 370 29.09 14.70 -12.21
CA LEU A 370 28.25 14.40 -13.36
C LEU A 370 29.00 13.46 -14.29
N SER A 371 28.35 12.38 -14.72
CA SER A 371 28.87 11.45 -15.73
C SER A 371 27.82 11.32 -16.82
N GLY A 372 28.11 11.64 -18.07
CA GLY A 372 27.14 11.51 -19.16
C GLY A 372 26.95 10.07 -19.66
N GLY A 373 27.93 9.20 -19.44
CA GLY A 373 27.95 7.85 -20.01
C GLY A 373 28.45 7.85 -21.46
N THR A 374 27.95 6.92 -22.28
CA THR A 374 28.52 6.66 -23.62
C THR A 374 27.83 7.41 -24.77
N GLY A 375 26.65 8.00 -24.52
CA GLY A 375 25.93 8.79 -25.51
C GLY A 375 26.58 10.15 -25.80
N VAL A 376 25.89 10.96 -26.60
CA VAL A 376 26.22 12.37 -26.85
C VAL A 376 25.50 13.22 -25.81
N ASN A 377 26.23 13.67 -24.80
CA ASN A 377 25.64 14.24 -23.60
C ASN A 377 25.78 15.76 -23.56
N GLN A 378 24.82 16.41 -22.89
CA GLN A 378 24.83 17.83 -22.63
C GLN A 378 24.93 18.10 -21.13
N PHE A 379 25.91 18.90 -20.72
CA PHE A 379 26.07 19.36 -19.34
C PHE A 379 25.69 20.84 -19.27
N ILE A 380 24.63 21.18 -18.53
CA ILE A 380 24.13 22.55 -18.42
C ILE A 380 24.52 23.14 -17.07
N ILE A 381 25.25 24.25 -17.08
CA ILE A 381 25.66 25.00 -15.89
C ILE A 381 25.04 26.39 -15.97
N ALA A 382 24.20 26.75 -15.00
CA ALA A 382 23.47 28.02 -15.00
C ALA A 382 23.96 28.97 -13.90
N ALA A 383 24.21 30.25 -14.22
CA ALA A 383 24.78 31.25 -13.31
C ALA A 383 23.92 31.52 -12.05
N ASN A 384 22.60 31.45 -12.17
CA ASN A 384 21.66 31.58 -11.04
C ASN A 384 21.27 30.22 -10.42
N GLY A 385 21.89 29.12 -10.90
CA GLY A 385 21.66 27.76 -10.43
C GLY A 385 22.72 27.24 -9.46
N THR A 386 23.88 27.89 -9.35
CA THR A 386 25.06 27.43 -8.58
C THR A 386 25.37 28.19 -7.29
N ALA A 387 24.68 29.31 -7.02
CA ALA A 387 24.92 30.22 -5.87
C ALA A 387 26.36 30.80 -5.78
N GLY A 388 27.20 30.57 -6.79
CA GLY A 388 28.63 30.92 -6.82
C GLY A 388 29.50 29.99 -5.97
N ASN A 389 30.75 29.76 -6.42
CA ASN A 389 31.73 28.85 -5.80
C ASN A 389 31.34 27.35 -5.77
N ALA A 390 30.43 26.90 -6.64
CA ALA A 390 30.15 25.47 -6.80
C ALA A 390 31.37 24.73 -7.35
N SER A 391 31.62 23.50 -6.91
CA SER A 391 32.64 22.61 -7.49
C SER A 391 31.96 21.49 -8.28
N ILE A 392 31.94 21.63 -9.60
CA ILE A 392 31.35 20.66 -10.53
C ILE A 392 32.47 19.79 -11.09
N THR A 393 32.31 18.47 -11.00
CA THR A 393 33.20 17.50 -11.65
C THR A 393 32.44 16.80 -12.76
N ILE A 394 32.99 16.81 -13.98
CA ILE A 394 32.49 15.99 -15.10
C ILE A 394 33.47 14.83 -15.29
N SER A 395 33.03 13.61 -14.95
CA SER A 395 33.92 12.45 -14.83
C SER A 395 34.33 11.82 -16.15
N ASP A 396 33.55 12.01 -17.21
CA ASP A 396 33.67 11.28 -18.46
C ASP A 396 33.45 12.15 -19.70
N PHE A 397 33.75 13.46 -19.63
CA PHE A 397 33.51 14.38 -20.75
C PHE A 397 34.13 13.90 -22.08
N GLY A 398 35.26 13.19 -22.02
CA GLY A 398 35.92 12.60 -23.20
C GLY A 398 35.30 11.30 -23.72
N SER A 399 34.24 10.77 -23.13
CA SER A 399 33.59 9.50 -23.53
C SER A 399 32.99 9.56 -24.94
N SER A 400 32.57 10.75 -25.37
CA SER A 400 32.03 11.02 -26.69
C SER A 400 32.54 12.36 -27.20
N ALA A 401 32.95 12.40 -28.47
CA ALA A 401 33.40 13.63 -29.12
C ALA A 401 32.27 14.67 -29.30
N GLY A 402 31.01 14.24 -29.17
CA GLY A 402 29.83 15.11 -29.26
C GLY A 402 29.41 15.73 -27.92
N ASN A 403 30.07 15.40 -26.80
CA ASN A 403 29.69 15.95 -25.50
C ASN A 403 29.84 17.49 -25.49
N MET A 404 28.83 18.18 -24.93
CA MET A 404 28.75 19.64 -24.90
C MET A 404 28.58 20.17 -23.47
N VAL A 405 29.22 21.31 -23.17
CA VAL A 405 28.90 22.11 -21.98
C VAL A 405 28.14 23.35 -22.39
N GLN A 406 26.95 23.57 -21.83
CA GLN A 406 26.21 24.82 -21.99
C GLN A 406 26.35 25.69 -20.73
N LEU A 407 26.85 26.91 -20.92
CA LEU A 407 26.94 27.94 -19.91
C LEU A 407 25.78 28.91 -20.10
N TYR A 408 24.82 28.89 -19.17
CA TYR A 408 23.58 29.65 -19.28
C TYR A 408 23.52 30.78 -18.25
N GLY A 409 23.20 32.00 -18.68
CA GLY A 409 23.05 33.18 -17.83
C GLY A 409 24.36 33.85 -17.37
N TYR A 410 25.50 33.51 -17.96
CA TYR A 410 26.80 34.13 -17.68
C TYR A 410 27.12 35.33 -18.60
N GLY A 411 26.30 35.54 -19.64
CA GLY A 411 26.39 36.67 -20.56
C GLY A 411 27.37 36.46 -21.72
N ALA A 412 27.49 37.49 -22.55
CA ALA A 412 28.24 37.40 -23.80
C ALA A 412 29.73 37.08 -23.61
N ASN A 413 30.27 36.30 -24.55
CA ASN A 413 31.66 35.84 -24.59
C ASN A 413 32.10 34.95 -23.42
N GLU A 414 31.16 34.37 -22.65
CA GLU A 414 31.54 33.55 -21.50
C GLU A 414 32.43 32.38 -21.87
N VAL A 415 32.15 31.67 -22.97
CA VAL A 415 32.96 30.52 -23.42
C VAL A 415 34.45 30.90 -23.54
N ALA A 416 34.76 32.04 -24.14
CA ALA A 416 36.15 32.50 -24.29
C ALA A 416 36.78 32.86 -22.93
N LYS A 417 36.02 33.50 -22.04
CA LYS A 417 36.48 33.84 -20.68
C LYS A 417 36.73 32.57 -19.86
N THR A 418 35.78 31.65 -19.81
CA THR A 418 35.89 30.37 -19.12
C THR A 418 37.13 29.59 -19.61
N LEU A 419 37.29 29.43 -20.92
CA LEU A 419 38.44 28.69 -21.47
C LEU A 419 39.79 29.37 -21.19
N SER A 420 39.84 30.69 -21.06
CA SER A 420 41.07 31.41 -20.68
C SER A 420 41.55 31.13 -19.25
N THR A 421 40.67 30.60 -18.40
CA THR A 421 40.99 30.21 -17.01
C THR A 421 41.45 28.76 -16.86
N ALA A 422 41.52 28.00 -17.96
CA ALA A 422 41.84 26.57 -17.92
C ALA A 422 43.21 26.30 -17.28
N VAL A 423 43.22 25.47 -16.24
CA VAL A 423 44.43 24.97 -15.58
C VAL A 423 44.46 23.45 -15.71
N VAL A 424 45.54 22.92 -16.30
CA VAL A 424 45.76 21.47 -16.42
C VAL A 424 46.57 20.99 -15.21
N SER A 425 46.07 19.97 -14.52
CA SER A 425 46.75 19.30 -13.41
C SER A 425 46.64 17.78 -13.58
N GLY A 426 47.78 17.12 -13.82
CA GLY A 426 47.79 15.70 -14.16
C GLY A 426 47.03 15.43 -15.47
N SER A 427 46.03 14.55 -15.42
CA SER A 427 45.16 14.21 -16.56
C SER A 427 43.89 15.07 -16.63
N ASN A 428 43.71 16.04 -15.73
CA ASN A 428 42.47 16.80 -15.60
C ASN A 428 42.66 18.27 -16.00
N THR A 429 41.59 18.89 -16.49
CA THR A 429 41.52 20.34 -16.72
C THR A 429 40.46 20.95 -15.83
N THR A 430 40.77 22.05 -15.15
CA THR A 430 39.80 22.82 -14.37
C THR A 430 39.65 24.21 -14.97
N VAL A 431 38.41 24.67 -15.13
CA VAL A 431 38.07 26.06 -15.51
C VAL A 431 37.33 26.74 -14.37
N THR A 432 37.39 28.06 -14.31
CA THR A 432 36.67 28.91 -13.36
C THR A 432 35.70 29.82 -14.10
N LEU A 433 34.45 29.85 -13.64
CA LEU A 433 33.37 30.67 -14.18
C LEU A 433 33.33 32.04 -13.49
N ALA A 434 32.59 33.00 -14.07
CA ALA A 434 32.50 34.37 -13.54
C ALA A 434 31.96 34.46 -12.09
N ASP A 435 31.15 33.49 -11.66
CA ASP A 435 30.61 33.37 -10.30
C ASP A 435 31.56 32.63 -9.33
N LYS A 436 32.80 32.37 -9.75
CA LYS A 436 33.84 31.59 -9.06
C LYS A 436 33.56 30.09 -8.92
N SER A 437 32.47 29.59 -9.50
CA SER A 437 32.28 28.14 -9.60
C SER A 437 33.36 27.53 -10.49
N THR A 438 33.75 26.30 -10.21
CA THR A 438 34.75 25.56 -10.99
C THR A 438 34.11 24.37 -11.69
N ILE A 439 34.59 24.07 -12.90
CA ILE A 439 34.27 22.82 -13.59
C ILE A 439 35.58 22.08 -13.80
N THR A 440 35.70 20.88 -13.22
CA THR A 440 36.83 19.98 -13.41
C THR A 440 36.43 18.86 -14.36
N PHE A 441 37.15 18.73 -15.47
CA PHE A 441 36.99 17.69 -16.46
C PHE A 441 38.03 16.60 -16.21
N ASN A 442 37.58 15.42 -15.80
CA ASN A 442 38.49 14.31 -15.54
C ASN A 442 38.97 13.71 -16.86
N ASN A 443 40.27 13.37 -16.92
CA ASN A 443 40.91 12.73 -18.08
C ASN A 443 40.79 13.53 -19.40
N VAL A 444 40.66 14.85 -19.30
CA VAL A 444 40.65 15.76 -20.43
C VAL A 444 41.71 16.82 -20.18
N THR A 445 42.70 16.92 -21.08
CA THR A 445 43.79 17.91 -21.00
C THR A 445 43.68 19.03 -22.04
N ASN A 446 42.71 18.94 -22.96
CA ASN A 446 42.52 19.92 -24.02
C ASN A 446 41.03 20.16 -24.30
N LEU A 447 40.52 21.30 -23.82
CA LEU A 447 39.14 21.75 -24.05
C LEU A 447 39.06 22.55 -25.35
N LYS A 448 38.04 22.26 -26.18
CA LYS A 448 37.82 22.93 -27.47
C LYS A 448 36.65 23.90 -27.35
N SER A 449 36.75 25.09 -27.94
CA SER A 449 35.63 26.05 -27.97
C SER A 449 34.36 25.49 -28.60
N GLY A 450 34.50 24.62 -29.61
CA GLY A 450 33.37 23.94 -30.24
C GLY A 450 32.62 22.94 -29.35
N SER A 451 33.15 22.60 -28.18
CA SER A 451 32.49 21.74 -27.18
C SER A 451 31.74 22.55 -26.11
N PHE A 452 31.63 23.87 -26.29
CA PHE A 452 30.95 24.78 -25.38
C PHE A 452 29.89 25.60 -26.11
N ILE A 453 28.78 25.84 -25.43
CA ILE A 453 27.69 26.72 -25.85
C ILE A 453 27.59 27.81 -24.78
N GLY A 454 27.62 29.07 -25.17
CA GLY A 454 27.39 30.21 -24.28
C GLY A 454 26.08 30.93 -24.59
N ASP A 455 25.74 31.92 -23.77
CA ASP A 455 24.67 32.85 -24.11
C ASP A 455 25.01 33.65 -25.39
N ALA A 456 23.98 33.98 -26.16
CA ALA A 456 24.09 34.77 -27.40
C ALA A 456 24.51 36.22 -27.14
#